data_AF-A0A0M2SNL0-F1
#
_entry.id   AF-A0A0M2SNL0-F1
#
_cell.length_a   1.000
_cell.length_b   1.000
_cell.length_c   1.000
_cell.angle_alpha   90.00
_cell.angle_beta   90.00
_cell.angle_gamma   90.00
#
_symmetry.space_group_name_H-M   'P 1'
#
loop_
_entity.id
_entity.type
_entity.pdbx_description
1 polymer ?
#
loop_
_entity_poly.entity_id
_entity_poly.type
_entity_poly.pdbx_seq_one_letter_code
_entity_poly.pdbx_strand_id
1 'polypeptide(L)' 'MNHKVDIIGASTCFGQPKLGVDFGPDAIRYAGLVKALEIQGMNVEDKGNITGQYKVDPTL' A
#
# COMPACT_ATOMS: atom_id res chain seq x y z
N MET A 1 -21.73 14.29 0.22
CA MET A 1 -20.88 14.23 -0.98
C MET A 1 -20.16 12.90 -0.95
N ASN A 2 -20.30 12.07 -1.99
CA ASN A 2 -19.62 10.77 -2.03
C ASN A 2 -18.22 10.99 -2.61
N HIS A 3 -17.21 11.13 -1.74
CA HIS A 3 -15.83 11.30 -2.17
C HIS A 3 -15.29 9.97 -2.69
N LYS A 4 -14.81 9.94 -3.94
CA LYS A 4 -14.09 8.79 -4.49
C LYS A 4 -12.68 8.76 -3.91
N VAL A 5 -12.25 7.61 -3.42
CA VAL A 5 -10.92 7.38 -2.86
C VAL A 5 -10.31 6.17 -3.55
N ASP A 6 -9.15 6.37 -4.17
CA ASP A 6 -8.37 5.27 -4.75
C ASP A 6 -7.19 4.96 -3.82
N ILE A 7 -7.06 3.70 -3.41
CA ILE A 7 -5.95 3.23 -2.55
C ILE A 7 -4.89 2.60 -3.43
N ILE A 8 -3.65 3.09 -3.32
CA ILE A 8 -2.48 2.56 -4.02
C ILE A 8 -1.39 2.29 -3.00
N GLY A 9 -0.95 1.04 -2.90
CA GLY A 9 0.14 0.68 -2.01
C GLY A 9 1.49 0.75 -2.71
N ALA A 10 2.37 1.65 -2.28
CA ALA A 10 3.75 1.69 -2.73
C ALA A 10 4.61 0.76 -1.85
N SER A 11 4.64 -0.53 -2.19
CA SER A 11 5.31 -1.55 -1.39
C SER A 11 6.80 -1.61 -1.75
N THR A 12 7.61 -0.74 -1.13
CA THR A 12 9.04 -0.60 -1.42
C THR A 12 9.86 -0.31 -0.17
N CYS A 13 11.08 -0.84 -0.15
CA CYS A 13 12.09 -0.51 0.85
C CYS A 13 13.12 0.53 0.36
N PHE A 14 13.04 1.03 -0.88
CA PHE A 14 14.03 1.96 -1.43
C PHE A 14 14.13 3.25 -0.61
N GLY A 15 15.35 3.75 -0.42
CA GLY A 15 15.63 5.01 0.29
C GLY A 15 15.99 4.87 1.76
N GLN A 16 16.08 3.65 2.29
CA GLN A 16 16.41 3.38 3.70
C GLN A 16 16.99 1.96 3.90
N PRO A 17 17.76 1.70 4.98
CA PRO A 17 18.47 0.42 5.18
C PRO A 17 17.67 -0.68 5.93
N LYS A 18 16.55 -0.36 6.56
CA LYS A 18 15.73 -1.30 7.36
C LYS A 18 14.75 -2.06 6.47
N LEU A 19 14.78 -3.39 6.53
CA LEU A 19 13.80 -4.20 5.80
C LEU A 19 12.42 -4.15 6.46
N GLY A 20 11.38 -4.49 5.69
CA GLY A 20 10.03 -4.75 6.18
C GLY A 20 9.04 -3.59 6.07
N VAL A 21 9.48 -2.40 5.64
CA VAL A 21 8.55 -1.28 5.37
C VAL A 21 7.68 -1.54 4.14
N ASP A 22 8.13 -2.42 3.24
CA ASP A 22 7.37 -2.93 2.11
C ASP A 22 6.10 -3.69 2.52
N PHE A 23 6.04 -4.27 3.72
CA PHE A 23 4.81 -4.85 4.28
C PHE A 23 3.80 -3.80 4.78
N GLY A 24 4.19 -2.54 4.91
CA GLY A 24 3.38 -1.46 5.47
C GLY A 24 2.00 -1.30 4.81
N PRO A 25 1.91 -1.21 3.47
CA PRO A 25 0.63 -1.11 2.78
C PRO A 25 -0.32 -2.27 3.09
N ASP A 26 0.17 -3.51 3.16
CA ASP A 26 -0.64 -4.68 3.49
C ASP A 26 -1.05 -4.70 4.96
N ALA A 27 -0.15 -4.31 5.86
CA ALA A 27 -0.43 -4.21 7.29
C ALA A 27 -1.53 -3.18 7.59
N ILE A 28 -1.50 -2.01 6.94
CA ILE A 28 -2.53 -0.97 7.12
C ILE A 28 -3.88 -1.44 6.56
N ARG A 29 -3.89 -2.14 5.42
CA ARG A 29 -5.12 -2.76 4.90
C ARG A 29 -5.68 -3.79 5.86
N TYR A 30 -4.81 -4.68 6.38
CA TYR A 30 -5.17 -5.69 7.36
C TYR A 30 -5.76 -5.07 8.64
N ALA A 31 -5.25 -3.91 9.07
CA ALA A 31 -5.79 -3.15 10.19
C ALA A 31 -7.18 -2.53 9.94
N GLY A 32 -7.74 -2.66 8.73
CA GLY A 32 -9.12 -2.28 8.42
C GLY A 32 -9.29 -0.94 7.74
N LEU A 33 -8.27 -0.41 7.06
CA LEU A 33 -8.31 0.89 6.37
C LEU A 33 -9.54 1.05 5.46
N VAL A 34 -9.81 0.07 4.58
CA VAL A 34 -10.92 0.14 3.61
C VAL A 34 -12.25 0.31 4.34
N LYS A 35 -12.53 -0.58 5.30
CA LYS A 35 -13.75 -0.54 6.10
C LYS A 35 -13.89 0.77 6.88
N ALA A 36 -12.80 1.29 7.42
CA ALA A 36 -12.81 2.56 8.14
C ALA A 36 -13.23 3.73 7.22
N LEU A 37 -12.74 3.76 5.98
CA LEU A 37 -13.11 4.78 5.00
C LEU A 37 -14.57 4.63 4.51
N GLU A 38 -15.01 3.40 4.26
CA GLU A 38 -16.40 3.12 3.85
C GLU A 38 -17.42 3.54 4.91
N ILE A 39 -17.14 3.32 6.21
CA ILE A 39 -18.01 3.74 7.32
C ILE A 39 -18.20 5.28 7.36
N GLN A 40 -17.24 6.04 6.84
CA GLN A 40 -17.34 7.50 6.73
C GLN A 40 -18.12 7.96 5.47
N GLY A 41 -18.66 7.03 4.67
CA GLY A 41 -19.43 7.33 3.47
C GLY A 41 -18.59 7.65 2.23
N MET A 42 -17.35 7.15 2.15
CA MET A 42 -16.51 7.28 0.96
C MET A 42 -16.71 6.12 -0.02
N ASN A 43 -16.56 6.39 -1.32
CA ASN A 43 -16.54 5.36 -2.35
C ASN A 43 -15.09 4.93 -2.59
N VAL A 44 -14.70 3.80 -2.01
CA VAL A 44 -13.31 3.35 -1.96
C VAL A 44 -13.04 2.31 -3.06
N GLU A 45 -11.97 2.52 -3.82
CA GLU A 45 -11.47 1.57 -4.80
C GLU A 45 -10.01 1.21 -4.46
N ASP A 46 -9.77 -0.02 -4.03
CA ASP A 46 -8.42 -0.51 -3.80
C ASP A 46 -7.77 -1.00 -5.10
N LYS A 47 -6.74 -0.29 -5.55
CA LYS A 47 -5.98 -0.60 -6.77
C LYS A 47 -4.83 -1.58 -6.50
N GLY A 48 -4.65 -2.02 -5.25
CA GLY A 48 -3.62 -2.97 -4.85
C GLY A 48 -2.24 -2.34 -4.64
N ASN A 49 -1.20 -3.17 -4.69
CA ASN A 49 0.19 -2.75 -4.50
C ASN A 49 0.91 -2.62 -5.84
N ILE A 50 1.68 -1.55 -5.97
CA ILE A 50 2.69 -1.43 -7.02
C ILE A 50 3.93 -2.20 -6.55
N THR A 51 4.36 -3.16 -7.35
CA THR A 51 5.61 -3.90 -7.18
C THR A 51 6.53 -3.60 -8.36
N GLY A 52 7.79 -3.26 -8.09
CA GLY A 52 8.79 -3.10 -9.15
C GLY A 52 9.29 -4.46 -9.66
N GLN A 53 9.67 -4.54 -10.94
CA GLN A 53 10.37 -5.70 -11.50
C GLN A 53 11.90 -5.63 -11.29
N TYR A 54 12.35 -4.99 -10.22
CA TYR A 54 13.78 -4.81 -9.98
C TYR A 54 14.40 -6.16 -9.60
N LYS A 55 15.30 -6.64 -10.47
CA LYS A 55 16.21 -7.72 -10.13
C LYS A 55 17.28 -7.13 -9.23
N VAL A 56 17.28 -7.52 -7.96
CA VAL A 56 18.41 -7.25 -7.07
C VAL A 56 19.54 -8.14 -7.57
N ASP A 57 20.63 -7.55 -8.05
CA ASP A 57 21.83 -8.32 -8.37
C ASP A 57 22.40 -8.84 -7.05
N PRO A 58 22.44 -10.16 -6.82
CA PRO A 58 22.95 -10.72 -5.57
C PRO A 58 24.47 -10.54 -5.40
N THR A 59 25.17 -9.98 -6.40
CA THR A 59 26.62 -9.72 -6.36
C THR A 59 27.01 -8.27 -6.09
N LEU A 60 26.03 -7.35 -5.95
CA LEU A 60 26.26 -5.96 -5.49
C LEU A 60 26.15 -5.82 -3.97
#